data_AF-A0A157RN58-F1
#
_entry.id   AF-A0A157RN58-F1
#
_cell.length_a   1.000
_cell.length_b   1.000
_cell.length_c   1.000
_cell.angle_alpha   90.00
_cell.angle_beta   90.00
_cell.angle_gamma   90.00
#
_symmetry.space_group_name_H-M   'P 1'
#
loop_
_entity.id
_entity.type
_entity.pdbx_description
1 polymer ?
#
loop_
_entity_poly.entity_id
_entity_poly.type
_entity_poly.pdbx_seq_one_letter_code
_entity_poly.pdbx_strand_id
1 'polypeptide(L)'
;MTSSDHDLQDWTRHDLGGFTGHVGPLYTRMTDAGRLYAMRADARHLNLAGIVHGGMIATLLDQSLSAMAWDQAGRVPCVSVQLDTQFFAPVREGSLMVVQGRVKHRASSLMFVTGELSVDGKPCASAEAIIKILAPRT
;
A
#
# COMPACT_ATOMS: atom_id res chain seq x y z
N MET A 1 -8.66 -20.22 -16.57
CA MET A 1 -9.02 -19.15 -15.62
C MET A 1 -9.21 -19.78 -14.26
N THR A 2 -8.27 -19.57 -13.34
CA THR A 2 -8.41 -20.02 -11.94
C THR A 2 -9.35 -19.06 -11.20
N SER A 3 -10.03 -19.56 -10.17
CA SER A 3 -11.01 -18.85 -9.33
C SER A 3 -10.54 -17.53 -8.68
N SER A 4 -9.28 -17.13 -8.87
CA SER A 4 -8.59 -16.03 -8.18
C SER A 4 -8.65 -14.66 -8.88
N ASP A 5 -9.02 -14.61 -10.17
CA ASP A 5 -9.00 -13.37 -10.97
C ASP A 5 -10.31 -12.57 -10.92
N HIS A 6 -11.40 -13.16 -10.40
CA HIS A 6 -12.71 -12.51 -10.37
C HIS A 6 -12.73 -11.29 -9.43
N ASP A 7 -12.00 -11.33 -8.30
CA ASP A 7 -11.97 -10.22 -7.33
C ASP A 7 -11.24 -8.97 -7.85
N LEU A 8 -10.49 -9.11 -8.95
CA LEU A 8 -9.66 -8.06 -9.54
C LEU A 8 -10.25 -7.45 -10.81
N GLN A 9 -11.47 -7.81 -11.21
CA GLN A 9 -12.07 -7.38 -12.47
C GLN A 9 -12.17 -5.84 -12.62
N ASP A 10 -12.44 -5.14 -11.52
CA ASP A 10 -12.53 -3.67 -11.48
C ASP A 10 -11.23 -2.98 -11.03
N TRP A 11 -10.11 -3.70 -11.04
CA TRP A 11 -8.81 -3.19 -10.61
C TRP A 11 -7.90 -2.95 -11.79
N THR A 12 -7.23 -1.80 -11.77
CA THR A 12 -6.13 -1.49 -12.70
C THR A 12 -4.85 -2.15 -12.18
N ARG A 13 -4.27 -3.05 -12.98
CA ARG A 13 -2.97 -3.64 -12.73
C ARG A 13 -1.85 -2.67 -13.11
N HIS A 14 -0.82 -2.60 -12.26
CA HIS A 14 0.41 -1.84 -12.47
C HIS A 14 1.63 -2.75 -12.37
N ASP A 15 2.27 -2.98 -13.50
CA ASP A 15 3.55 -3.67 -13.58
C ASP A 15 4.68 -2.62 -13.50
N LEU A 16 5.12 -2.37 -12.26
CA LEU A 16 6.15 -1.37 -11.95
C LEU A 16 7.56 -1.97 -12.08
N GLY A 17 8.57 -1.12 -12.22
CA GLY A 17 9.98 -1.52 -12.17
C GLY A 17 10.55 -1.59 -10.74
N GLY A 18 11.83 -1.96 -10.64
CA GLY A 18 12.58 -1.92 -9.39
C GLY A 18 12.02 -2.83 -8.30
N PHE A 19 12.15 -2.40 -7.05
CA PHE A 19 11.70 -3.17 -5.89
C PHE A 19 10.21 -3.49 -5.93
N THR A 20 9.36 -2.51 -6.24
CA THR A 20 7.89 -2.70 -6.30
C THR A 20 7.49 -3.68 -7.41
N GLY A 21 8.23 -3.73 -8.51
CA GLY A 21 8.07 -4.76 -9.55
C GLY A 21 8.41 -6.17 -9.06
N HIS A 22 9.46 -6.30 -8.27
CA HIS A 22 9.90 -7.58 -7.72
C HIS A 22 8.88 -8.18 -6.75
N VAL A 23 8.25 -7.34 -5.93
CA VAL A 23 7.22 -7.78 -4.98
C VAL A 23 5.80 -7.76 -5.55
N GLY A 24 5.58 -7.09 -6.68
CA GLY A 24 4.27 -6.88 -7.29
C GLY A 24 3.69 -8.10 -8.02
N PRO A 25 2.60 -7.88 -8.80
CA PRO A 25 2.07 -6.60 -9.27
C PRO A 25 1.30 -5.79 -8.21
N LEU A 26 1.23 -4.47 -8.40
CA LEU A 26 0.35 -3.58 -7.63
C LEU A 26 -0.97 -3.39 -8.38
N TYR A 27 -2.08 -3.33 -7.66
CA TYR A 27 -3.39 -3.04 -8.21
C TYR A 27 -3.95 -1.76 -7.61
N THR A 28 -4.74 -1.00 -8.36
CA THR A 28 -5.48 0.14 -7.83
C THR A 28 -6.92 0.15 -8.30
N ARG A 29 -7.82 0.65 -7.46
CA ARG A 29 -9.21 0.89 -7.82
C ARG A 29 -9.67 2.23 -7.27
N MET A 30 -10.37 3.03 -8.09
CA MET A 30 -10.96 4.29 -7.63
C MET A 30 -12.30 4.01 -6.96
N THR A 31 -12.58 4.70 -5.86
CA THR A 31 -13.85 4.66 -5.14
C THR A 31 -14.25 6.08 -4.73
N ASP A 32 -15.48 6.26 -4.28
CA ASP A 32 -15.95 7.56 -3.77
C ASP A 32 -15.14 8.04 -2.55
N ALA A 33 -14.57 7.10 -1.78
CA ALA A 33 -13.72 7.39 -0.62
C ALA A 33 -12.23 7.59 -0.97
N GLY A 34 -11.88 7.57 -2.26
CA GLY A 34 -10.51 7.69 -2.75
C GLY A 34 -9.97 6.42 -3.41
N ARG A 35 -8.66 6.40 -3.66
CA ARG A 35 -7.98 5.29 -4.34
C ARG A 35 -7.63 4.19 -3.35
N LEU A 36 -8.03 2.97 -3.68
CA LEU A 36 -7.58 1.74 -3.03
C LEU A 36 -6.34 1.20 -3.73
N TYR A 37 -5.48 0.55 -2.97
CA TYR A 37 -4.28 -0.13 -3.44
C TYR A 37 -4.35 -1.59 -3.01
N ALA A 38 -3.90 -2.52 -3.84
CA ALA A 38 -3.95 -3.93 -3.49
C ALA A 38 -2.80 -4.75 -4.05
N MET A 39 -2.54 -5.88 -3.41
CA MET A 39 -1.60 -6.90 -3.89
C MET A 39 -2.11 -8.28 -3.48
N ARG A 40 -2.03 -9.23 -4.42
CA ARG A 40 -2.31 -10.63 -4.14
C ARG A 40 -1.09 -11.25 -3.47
N ALA A 41 -1.27 -11.81 -2.28
CA ALA A 41 -0.21 -12.54 -1.60
C ALA A 41 0.13 -13.84 -2.34
N ASP A 42 1.41 -14.11 -2.57
CA ASP A 42 1.90 -15.38 -3.11
C ASP A 42 3.08 -15.94 -2.29
N ALA A 43 3.58 -17.12 -2.67
CA ALA A 43 4.69 -17.79 -2.01
C ALA A 43 5.94 -16.92 -1.77
N ARG A 44 6.23 -15.94 -2.64
CA ARG A 44 7.38 -15.02 -2.50
C ARG A 44 7.25 -14.10 -1.29
N HIS A 45 6.01 -13.87 -0.83
CA HIS A 45 5.68 -12.93 0.24
C HIS A 45 5.67 -13.57 1.62
N LEU A 46 5.79 -14.89 1.72
CA LEU A 46 5.63 -15.62 2.97
C LEU A 46 6.90 -15.56 3.84
N ASN A 47 6.71 -15.62 5.16
CA ASN A 47 7.77 -15.86 6.13
C ASN A 47 7.90 -17.37 6.44
N LEU A 48 8.84 -17.73 7.30
CA LEU A 48 9.08 -19.13 7.70
C LEU A 48 7.88 -19.79 8.40
N ALA A 49 6.91 -19.02 8.90
CA ALA A 49 5.68 -19.53 9.50
C ALA A 49 4.55 -19.76 8.48
N GLY A 50 4.80 -19.55 7.18
CA GLY A 50 3.81 -19.76 6.11
C GLY A 50 2.71 -18.70 6.02
N ILE A 51 2.92 -17.54 6.65
CA ILE A 51 2.04 -16.36 6.55
C ILE A 51 2.81 -15.22 5.88
N VAL A 52 2.11 -14.22 5.37
CA VAL A 52 2.75 -13.06 4.74
C VAL A 52 3.70 -12.38 5.72
N HIS A 53 4.93 -12.13 5.28
CA HIS A 53 5.96 -11.48 6.06
C HIS A 53 5.53 -10.05 6.43
N GLY A 54 5.72 -9.65 7.69
CA GLY A 54 5.36 -8.30 8.15
C GLY A 54 6.03 -7.19 7.32
N GLY A 55 7.26 -7.41 6.87
CA GLY A 55 7.97 -6.53 5.93
C GLY A 55 7.30 -6.38 4.56
N MET A 56 6.60 -7.40 4.06
CA MET A 56 5.81 -7.28 2.82
C MET A 56 4.54 -6.45 3.06
N ILE A 57 3.85 -6.67 4.18
CA ILE A 57 2.70 -5.86 4.59
C ILE A 57 3.12 -4.38 4.74
N ALA A 58 4.24 -4.13 5.43
CA ALA A 58 4.81 -2.79 5.58
C ALA A 58 5.19 -2.17 4.24
N THR A 59 5.72 -2.96 3.30
CA THR A 59 6.04 -2.51 1.93
C THR A 59 4.79 -2.05 1.18
N LEU A 60 3.70 -2.82 1.25
CA LEU A 60 2.45 -2.45 0.60
C LEU A 60 1.83 -1.20 1.25
N LEU A 61 1.87 -1.08 2.57
CA LEU A 61 1.43 0.12 3.29
C LEU A 61 2.26 1.34 2.88
N ASP A 62 3.59 1.25 2.91
CA ASP A 62 4.49 2.35 2.53
C ASP A 62 4.26 2.83 1.09
N GLN A 63 4.21 1.90 0.14
CA GLN A 63 3.95 2.19 -1.27
C GLN A 63 2.60 2.90 -1.46
N SER A 64 1.56 2.44 -0.74
CA SER A 64 0.20 2.99 -0.84
C SER A 64 0.12 4.39 -0.25
N LEU A 65 0.64 4.60 0.96
CA LEU A 65 0.64 5.90 1.63
C LEU A 65 1.51 6.93 0.88
N SER A 66 2.66 6.50 0.37
CA SER A 66 3.52 7.31 -0.50
C SER A 66 2.83 7.72 -1.79
N ALA A 67 2.09 6.81 -2.43
CA ALA A 67 1.34 7.15 -3.63
C ALA A 67 0.19 8.14 -3.36
N MET A 68 -0.48 8.04 -2.22
CA MET A 68 -1.50 9.01 -1.79
C MET A 68 -0.89 10.39 -1.54
N ALA A 69 0.25 10.44 -0.85
CA ALA A 69 0.98 11.69 -0.63
C ALA A 69 1.45 12.30 -1.95
N TRP A 70 2.03 11.51 -2.85
CA TRP A 70 2.47 11.97 -4.17
C TRP A 70 1.32 12.59 -4.98
N ASP A 71 0.14 11.96 -4.98
CA ASP A 71 -1.06 12.51 -5.65
C ASP A 71 -1.48 13.84 -5.01
N GLN A 72 -1.58 13.90 -3.67
CA GLN A 72 -1.92 15.11 -2.92
C GLN A 72 -0.89 16.24 -3.07
N ALA A 73 0.37 15.90 -3.31
CA ALA A 73 1.45 16.84 -3.56
C ALA A 73 1.43 17.43 -4.99
N GLY A 74 0.46 17.06 -5.83
CA GLY A 74 0.45 17.47 -7.24
C GLY A 74 1.54 16.76 -8.04
N ARG A 75 1.82 15.49 -7.68
CA ARG A 75 2.81 14.63 -8.33
C ARG A 75 4.27 15.09 -8.21
N VAL A 76 4.56 15.94 -7.22
CA VAL A 76 5.92 16.27 -6.81
C VAL A 76 6.55 15.05 -6.12
N PRO A 77 7.83 14.70 -6.39
CA PRO A 77 8.48 13.57 -5.75
C PRO A 77 8.38 13.64 -4.23
N CYS A 78 8.08 12.50 -3.62
CA CYS A 78 7.89 12.35 -2.18
C CYS A 78 8.74 11.19 -1.68
N VAL A 79 9.16 11.25 -0.42
CA VAL A 79 9.92 10.17 0.23
C VAL A 79 9.42 9.93 1.64
N SER A 80 9.26 8.66 2.02
CA SER A 80 8.94 8.26 3.39
C SER A 80 10.11 8.61 4.33
N VAL A 81 9.79 9.29 5.43
CA VAL A 81 10.74 9.66 6.49
C VAL A 81 10.58 8.73 7.69
N GLN A 82 9.34 8.33 7.98
CA GLN A 82 8.98 7.42 9.06
C GLN A 82 7.77 6.61 8.61
N LEU A 83 7.74 5.33 9.00
CA LEU A 83 6.59 4.47 8.90
C LEU A 83 6.45 3.71 10.23
N ASP A 84 5.32 3.88 10.91
CA ASP A 84 4.90 3.07 12.05
C ASP A 84 3.85 2.06 11.57
N THR A 85 3.96 0.80 11.98
CA THR A 85 3.03 -0.27 11.56
C THR A 85 2.56 -1.09 12.76
N GLN A 86 1.27 -1.41 12.77
CA GLN A 86 0.65 -2.28 13.76
C GLN A 86 0.03 -3.49 13.05
N PHE A 87 0.26 -4.70 13.55
CA PHE A 87 -0.22 -5.96 12.96
C PHE A 87 -1.23 -6.62 13.89
N PHE A 88 -2.47 -6.76 13.43
CA PHE A 88 -3.59 -7.26 14.23
C PHE A 88 -3.94 -8.71 13.91
N ALA A 89 -3.76 -9.14 12.66
CA ALA A 89 -4.12 -10.47 12.19
C ALA A 89 -3.16 -10.99 11.09
N PRO A 90 -2.90 -12.30 11.03
CA PRO A 90 -2.06 -12.88 10.00
C PRO A 90 -2.75 -12.87 8.64
N VAL A 91 -1.98 -12.60 7.59
CA VAL A 91 -2.43 -12.72 6.19
C VAL A 91 -1.86 -14.01 5.59
N ARG A 92 -2.70 -14.76 4.85
CA ARG A 92 -2.30 -16.03 4.24
C ARG A 92 -2.02 -15.87 2.74
N GLU A 93 -1.28 -16.81 2.16
CA GLU A 93 -1.10 -16.93 0.73
C GLU A 93 -2.47 -16.91 -0.01
N GLY A 94 -2.52 -16.28 -1.19
CA GLY A 94 -3.74 -16.14 -2.00
C GLY A 94 -4.66 -15.01 -1.55
N SER A 95 -4.47 -14.45 -0.36
CA SER A 95 -5.28 -13.31 0.13
C SER A 95 -5.08 -12.08 -0.76
N LEU A 96 -6.17 -11.37 -1.08
CA LEU A 96 -6.07 -10.03 -1.63
C LEU A 96 -5.89 -9.04 -0.49
N MET A 97 -4.68 -8.50 -0.34
CA MET A 97 -4.41 -7.44 0.62
C MET A 97 -4.84 -6.11 0.02
N VAL A 98 -5.75 -5.40 0.68
CA VAL A 98 -6.27 -4.11 0.23
C VAL A 98 -5.93 -3.03 1.24
N VAL A 99 -5.28 -1.97 0.78
CA VAL A 99 -4.97 -0.78 1.57
C VAL A 99 -5.90 0.36 1.19
N GLN A 100 -6.48 0.97 2.22
CA GLN A 100 -7.17 2.26 2.15
C GLN A 100 -6.53 3.23 3.13
N GLY A 101 -6.48 4.51 2.79
CA GLY A 101 -5.86 5.51 3.64
C GLY A 101 -6.27 6.93 3.29
N ARG A 102 -5.68 7.89 4.00
CA ARG A 102 -5.89 9.32 3.76
C ARG A 102 -4.73 10.16 4.29
N VAL A 103 -4.48 11.28 3.64
CA VAL A 103 -3.62 12.35 4.18
C VAL A 103 -4.38 13.05 5.30
N LYS A 104 -3.83 13.00 6.52
CA LYS A 104 -4.44 13.57 7.74
C LYS A 104 -4.08 15.04 7.90
N HIS A 105 -2.84 15.39 7.58
CA HIS A 105 -2.34 16.75 7.68
C HIS A 105 -1.25 16.99 6.63
N ARG A 106 -1.25 18.20 6.06
CA ARG A 106 -0.20 18.68 5.16
C ARG A 106 0.41 19.94 5.77
N ALA A 107 1.69 19.86 6.13
CA ALA A 107 2.53 20.99 6.47
C ALA A 107 3.25 21.51 5.21
N SER A 108 4.22 22.41 5.38
CA SER A 108 4.98 23.00 4.26
C SER A 108 5.74 21.95 3.45
N SER A 109 6.51 21.08 4.12
CA SER A 109 7.37 20.08 3.48
C SER A 109 7.09 18.64 3.90
N LEU A 110 6.15 18.43 4.82
CA LEU A 110 5.78 17.11 5.35
C LEU A 110 4.27 16.86 5.21
N MET A 111 3.92 15.60 4.99
CA MET A 111 2.56 15.08 5.07
C MET A 111 2.49 13.93 6.05
N PHE A 112 1.40 13.90 6.81
CA PHE A 112 1.07 12.84 7.75
C PHE A 112 -0.06 12.03 7.15
N VAL A 113 0.18 10.75 6.90
CA VAL A 113 -0.72 9.87 6.16
C VAL A 113 -1.00 8.64 7.01
N THR A 114 -2.25 8.21 7.05
CA THR A 114 -2.64 6.97 7.74
C THR A 114 -3.32 6.03 6.76
N GLY A 115 -3.17 4.73 6.98
CA GLY A 115 -3.95 3.74 6.25
C GLY A 115 -4.07 2.43 7.00
N GLU A 116 -4.97 1.61 6.49
CA GLU A 116 -5.30 0.29 7.01
C GLU A 116 -5.26 -0.71 5.86
N LEU A 117 -4.67 -1.86 6.13
CA LEU A 117 -4.69 -3.04 5.28
C LEU A 117 -5.73 -4.02 5.80
N SER A 118 -6.58 -4.46 4.89
CA SER A 118 -7.62 -5.46 5.15
C SER A 118 -7.57 -6.61 4.15
N VAL A 119 -8.10 -7.76 4.57
CA VAL A 119 -8.37 -8.93 3.72
C VAL A 119 -9.83 -9.30 3.92
N ASP A 120 -10.59 -9.42 2.84
CA ASP A 120 -12.05 -9.69 2.88
C ASP A 120 -12.80 -8.73 3.83
N GLY A 121 -12.39 -7.45 3.84
CA GLY A 121 -12.97 -6.41 4.69
C GLY A 121 -12.60 -6.49 6.18
N LYS A 122 -11.73 -7.43 6.58
CA LYS A 122 -11.26 -7.55 7.97
C LYS A 122 -9.91 -6.86 8.13
N PRO A 123 -9.74 -5.94 9.10
CA PRO A 123 -8.46 -5.29 9.36
C PRO A 123 -7.38 -6.31 9.74
N CYS A 124 -6.20 -6.20 9.11
CA CYS A 124 -5.04 -7.05 9.42
C CYS A 124 -3.84 -6.24 9.89
N ALA A 125 -3.68 -5.01 9.39
CA ALA A 125 -2.62 -4.11 9.83
C ALA A 125 -3.00 -2.64 9.59
N SER A 126 -2.37 -1.72 10.29
CA SER A 126 -2.46 -0.28 10.03
C SER A 126 -1.10 0.37 9.99
N ALA A 127 -1.02 1.55 9.40
CA ALA A 127 0.18 2.36 9.39
C ALA A 127 -0.09 3.86 9.56
N GLU A 128 0.91 4.53 10.13
CA GLU A 128 1.07 5.97 10.08
C GLU A 128 2.44 6.30 9.45
N ALA A 129 2.42 7.20 8.46
CA ALA A 129 3.61 7.61 7.72
C ALA A 129 3.81 9.12 7.79
N ILE A 130 5.07 9.52 7.92
CA ILE A 130 5.52 10.89 7.68
C ILE A 130 6.24 10.90 6.35
N ILE A 131 5.75 11.69 5.41
CA ILE A 131 6.24 11.74 4.03
C ILE A 131 6.73 13.15 3.71
N LYS A 132 7.96 13.27 3.22
CA LYS A 132 8.58 14.53 2.83
C LYS A 132 8.34 14.83 1.37
N ILE A 133 7.91 16.06 1.09
CA ILE A 133 7.77 16.61 -0.26
C ILE A 133 9.15 17.12 -0.71
N LEU A 134 9.64 16.61 -1.83
CA LEU A 134 10.91 17.02 -2.44
C LEU A 134 10.67 18.10 -3.48
N ALA A 135 10.15 19.24 -3.04
CA ALA A 135 10.03 20.40 -3.93
C ALA A 135 11.41 20.75 -4.53
N PRO A 136 11.49 21.15 -5.82
CA PRO A 136 12.72 21.62 -6.41
C PRO A 136 13.32 22.72 -5.55
N ARG A 137 14.62 22.64 -5.26
CA ARG A 137 15.34 23.74 -4.62
C ARG A 137 15.42 24.87 -5.66
N THR A 138 14.65 25.93 -5.46
CA THR A 138 14.81 27.21 -6.16
C THR A 138 16.14 27.85 -5.79
#